data_AF-A0A6A3IUC9-F1
#
_entry.id   AF-A0A6A3IUC9-F1
#
_cell.length_a   1.000
_cell.length_b   1.000
_cell.length_c   1.000
_cell.angle_alpha   90.00
_cell.angle_beta   90.00
_cell.angle_gamma   90.00
#
_symmetry.space_group_name_H-M   'P 1'
#
loop_
_entity.id
_entity.type
_entity.pdbx_description
1 polymer ?
#
loop_
_entity_poly.entity_id
_entity_poly.type
_entity_poly.pdbx_seq_one_letter_code
_entity_poly.pdbx_strand_id
1 'polypeptide(L)'
;MSPKYDEYSISTMSEFRQATAHVEALEARLALVQQSVPDNTAHVILEENFSFILSAIGGEMDDMMEKFRARCSMVDPVTNQPRFGPKMLAKVQDLLRRYDEVKVAMEEDAPLGLQVEAKINQLTAEEAAKKQEQAAREREAEEAQRAAELAREQEQERLLLEAREREAEEQREEQRRIEALAAAAQKKREQRGKERAEEERQRQLEGEERERLNASIPHGKEGLEKAIAMLRNSTASEALFRQSLQKLLAVVSNICSSPENAAFRHIPKDNAHFHADLGQYAGGPQCLLALGFKELQQGDEAHPRAVFVLEEPDLSEDLDAWSNWFDELKEMQSLVESKL
;
A
#
# COMPACT_ATOMS: atom_id res chain seq x y z
N MET A 1 -21.83 -111.83 -33.30
CA MET A 1 -21.44 -110.97 -32.16
C MET A 1 -21.41 -109.54 -32.65
N SER A 2 -22.46 -108.76 -32.36
CA SER A 2 -22.65 -107.39 -32.84
C SER A 2 -22.22 -106.40 -31.75
N PRO A 3 -21.16 -105.59 -31.96
CA PRO A 3 -20.68 -104.62 -30.97
C PRO A 3 -21.39 -103.25 -31.02
N LYS A 4 -22.58 -103.15 -31.64
CA LYS A 4 -23.28 -101.85 -31.82
C LYS A 4 -24.26 -101.48 -30.69
N TYR A 5 -24.43 -102.32 -29.67
CA TYR A 5 -25.37 -102.04 -28.56
C TYR A 5 -24.73 -101.29 -27.36
N ASP A 6 -23.40 -101.26 -27.23
CA ASP A 6 -22.74 -100.59 -26.09
C ASP A 6 -22.53 -99.07 -26.27
N GLU A 7 -22.37 -98.56 -27.49
CA GLU A 7 -22.17 -97.11 -27.72
C GLU A 7 -23.43 -96.27 -27.43
N TYR A 8 -24.62 -96.83 -27.63
CA TYR A 8 -25.89 -96.13 -27.34
C TYR A 8 -26.21 -96.03 -25.84
N SER A 9 -25.66 -96.93 -25.01
CA SER A 9 -25.88 -96.94 -23.56
C SER A 9 -24.98 -95.91 -22.84
N ILE A 10 -23.77 -95.66 -23.36
CA ILE A 10 -22.81 -94.73 -22.77
C ILE A 10 -23.20 -93.26 -23.03
N SER A 11 -23.66 -92.96 -24.26
CA SER A 11 -24.11 -91.60 -24.63
C SER A 11 -25.34 -91.15 -23.83
N THR A 12 -26.31 -92.04 -23.60
CA THR A 12 -27.55 -91.72 -22.87
C THR A 12 -27.33 -91.47 -21.37
N MET A 13 -26.33 -92.12 -20.76
CA MET A 13 -25.95 -91.89 -19.37
C MET A 13 -25.22 -90.55 -19.17
N SER A 14 -24.40 -90.13 -20.14
CA SER A 14 -23.72 -88.83 -20.08
C SER A 14 -24.71 -87.67 -20.22
N GLU A 15 -25.63 -87.75 -21.18
CA GLU A 15 -26.71 -86.77 -21.37
C GLU A 15 -27.60 -86.66 -20.12
N PHE A 16 -27.94 -87.79 -19.48
CA PHE A 16 -28.76 -87.78 -18.27
C PHE A 16 -28.05 -87.10 -17.09
N ARG A 17 -26.74 -87.35 -16.91
CA ARG A 17 -25.95 -86.68 -15.86
C ARG A 17 -25.86 -85.18 -16.11
N GLN A 18 -25.66 -84.76 -17.36
CA GLN A 18 -25.62 -83.35 -17.74
C GLN A 18 -26.98 -82.67 -17.49
N ALA A 19 -28.07 -83.30 -17.91
CA ALA A 19 -29.42 -82.80 -17.65
C ALA A 19 -29.73 -82.69 -16.15
N THR A 20 -29.28 -83.68 -15.35
CA THR A 20 -29.43 -83.65 -13.89
C THR A 20 -28.70 -82.45 -13.28
N ALA A 21 -27.44 -82.21 -13.67
CA ALA A 21 -26.66 -81.07 -13.19
C ALA A 21 -27.26 -79.72 -13.59
N HIS A 22 -27.82 -79.61 -14.79
CA HIS A 22 -28.49 -78.39 -15.23
C HIS A 22 -29.80 -78.13 -14.46
N VAL A 23 -30.61 -79.16 -14.16
CA VAL A 23 -31.80 -79.00 -13.31
C VAL A 23 -31.40 -78.58 -11.90
N GLU A 24 -30.37 -79.19 -11.32
CA GLU A 24 -29.87 -78.80 -10.00
C GLU A 24 -29.39 -77.34 -9.98
N ALA A 25 -28.75 -76.87 -11.06
CA ALA A 25 -28.35 -75.47 -11.19
C ALA A 25 -29.54 -74.52 -11.33
N LEU A 26 -30.61 -74.93 -12.01
CA LEU A 26 -31.87 -74.18 -12.11
C LEU A 26 -32.58 -74.09 -10.76
N GLU A 27 -32.70 -75.20 -10.04
CA GLU A 27 -33.29 -75.25 -8.70
C GLU A 27 -32.51 -74.36 -7.72
N ALA A 28 -31.17 -74.43 -7.76
CA ALA A 28 -30.32 -73.59 -6.93
C ALA A 28 -30.51 -72.10 -7.22
N ARG A 29 -30.59 -71.71 -8.51
CA ARG A 29 -30.83 -70.31 -8.88
C ARG A 29 -32.26 -69.85 -8.60
N LEU A 30 -33.25 -70.73 -8.75
CA LEU A 30 -34.63 -70.45 -8.38
C LEU A 30 -34.74 -70.18 -6.88
N ALA A 31 -34.05 -70.98 -6.05
CA ALA A 31 -33.97 -70.73 -4.62
C ALA A 31 -33.29 -69.39 -4.28
N LEU A 32 -32.22 -69.02 -5.00
CA LEU A 32 -31.58 -67.71 -4.85
C LEU A 32 -32.52 -66.56 -5.23
N VAL A 33 -33.27 -66.70 -6.33
CA VAL A 33 -34.28 -65.70 -6.73
C VAL A 33 -35.34 -65.56 -5.64
N GLN A 34 -35.91 -66.66 -5.16
CA GLN A 34 -36.92 -66.66 -4.09
C GLN A 34 -36.41 -66.02 -2.78
N GLN A 35 -35.15 -66.25 -2.43
CA GLN A 35 -34.52 -65.65 -1.25
C GLN A 35 -34.20 -64.16 -1.45
N SER A 36 -33.95 -63.74 -2.70
CA SER A 36 -33.56 -62.37 -3.04
C SER A 36 -34.75 -61.44 -3.29
N VAL A 37 -35.94 -61.94 -3.61
CA VAL A 37 -37.16 -61.11 -3.73
C VAL A 37 -37.45 -60.24 -2.49
N PRO A 38 -37.36 -60.77 -1.24
CA PRO A 38 -37.55 -59.94 -0.04
C PRO A 38 -36.35 -59.06 0.30
N ASP A 39 -35.16 -59.30 -0.27
CA ASP A 39 -33.94 -58.54 0.02
C ASP A 39 -33.78 -57.37 -0.96
N ASN A 40 -33.85 -56.15 -0.43
CA ASN A 40 -33.73 -54.93 -1.22
C ASN A 40 -32.31 -54.65 -1.74
N THR A 41 -31.30 -55.44 -1.35
CA THR A 41 -29.89 -55.12 -1.65
C THR A 41 -29.30 -55.89 -2.83
N ALA A 42 -30.02 -56.85 -3.40
CA ALA A 42 -29.49 -57.81 -4.35
C ALA A 42 -29.97 -57.59 -5.80
N HIS A 43 -30.12 -56.34 -6.27
CA HIS A 43 -30.65 -56.02 -7.61
C HIS A 43 -29.93 -56.77 -8.74
N VAL A 44 -28.60 -56.65 -8.79
CA VAL A 44 -27.75 -57.28 -9.82
C VAL A 44 -27.85 -58.81 -9.76
N ILE A 45 -27.87 -59.37 -8.55
CA ILE A 45 -27.93 -60.81 -8.33
C ILE A 45 -29.32 -61.36 -8.71
N LEU A 46 -30.39 -60.61 -8.45
CA LEU A 46 -31.76 -60.98 -8.80
C LEU A 46 -31.96 -60.98 -10.32
N GLU A 47 -31.52 -59.93 -11.01
CA GLU A 47 -31.62 -59.79 -12.47
C GLU A 47 -30.80 -60.87 -13.20
N GLU A 48 -29.55 -61.08 -12.80
CA GLU A 48 -28.67 -62.10 -13.41
C GLU A 48 -29.23 -63.52 -13.25
N ASN A 49 -29.75 -63.87 -12.07
CA ASN A 49 -30.28 -65.21 -11.82
C ASN A 49 -31.63 -65.44 -12.51
N PHE A 50 -32.50 -64.43 -12.53
CA PHE A 50 -33.78 -64.51 -13.23
C PHE A 50 -33.58 -64.62 -14.76
N SER A 51 -32.71 -63.78 -15.34
CA SER A 51 -32.38 -63.86 -16.76
C SER A 51 -31.77 -65.20 -17.16
N PHE A 52 -30.91 -65.77 -16.30
CA PHE A 52 -30.32 -67.08 -16.55
C PHE A 52 -31.38 -68.19 -16.60
N ILE A 53 -32.32 -68.18 -15.64
CA ILE A 53 -33.38 -69.20 -15.56
C ILE A 53 -34.29 -69.13 -16.79
N LEU A 54 -34.73 -67.93 -17.18
CA LEU A 54 -35.55 -67.72 -18.38
C LEU A 54 -34.83 -68.19 -19.66
N SER A 55 -33.55 -67.83 -19.83
CA SER A 55 -32.77 -68.24 -20.99
C SER A 55 -32.56 -69.76 -21.05
N ALA A 56 -32.41 -70.41 -19.90
CA ALA A 56 -32.22 -71.86 -19.83
C ALA A 56 -33.54 -72.60 -20.10
N ILE A 57 -34.66 -72.15 -19.53
CA ILE A 57 -35.99 -72.75 -19.73
C ILE A 57 -36.49 -72.56 -21.18
N GLY A 58 -36.14 -71.47 -21.85
CA GLY A 58 -36.49 -71.23 -23.26
C GLY A 58 -35.46 -71.71 -24.28
N GLY A 59 -34.38 -72.38 -23.85
CA GLY A 59 -33.23 -72.71 -24.69
C GLY A 59 -32.91 -74.20 -24.77
N GLU A 60 -31.62 -74.52 -24.86
CA GLU A 60 -31.11 -75.89 -25.09
C GLU A 60 -31.57 -76.93 -24.05
N MET A 61 -31.93 -76.47 -22.85
CA MET A 61 -32.40 -77.33 -21.76
C MET A 61 -33.83 -77.85 -22.01
N ASP A 62 -34.73 -77.04 -22.58
CA ASP A 62 -36.09 -77.49 -22.90
C ASP A 62 -36.06 -78.54 -24.01
N ASP A 63 -35.23 -78.31 -25.04
CA ASP A 63 -34.97 -79.27 -26.11
C ASP A 63 -34.45 -80.61 -25.55
N MET A 64 -33.58 -80.54 -24.53
CA MET A 64 -33.04 -81.72 -23.86
C MET A 64 -34.13 -82.47 -23.06
N MET A 65 -34.99 -81.74 -22.35
CA MET A 65 -36.10 -82.33 -21.58
C MET A 65 -37.17 -82.94 -22.49
N GLU A 66 -37.52 -82.29 -23.61
CA GLU A 66 -38.42 -82.86 -24.62
C GLU A 66 -37.88 -84.16 -25.22
N LYS A 67 -36.56 -84.25 -25.48
CA LYS A 67 -35.93 -85.51 -25.91
C LYS A 67 -36.09 -86.61 -24.85
N PHE A 68 -35.98 -86.29 -23.56
CA PHE A 68 -36.20 -87.27 -22.49
C PHE A 68 -37.67 -87.69 -22.40
N ARG A 69 -38.63 -86.75 -22.50
CA ARG A 69 -40.08 -87.05 -22.57
C ARG A 69 -40.38 -88.01 -23.72
N ALA A 70 -39.89 -87.71 -24.92
CA ALA A 70 -40.07 -88.56 -26.10
C ALA A 70 -39.48 -89.97 -25.88
N ARG A 71 -38.27 -90.06 -25.32
CA ARG A 71 -37.60 -91.34 -25.06
C ARG A 71 -38.30 -92.20 -24.00
N CYS A 72 -39.01 -91.60 -23.03
CA CYS A 72 -39.82 -92.32 -22.05
C CYS A 72 -40.99 -93.11 -22.67
N SER A 73 -41.52 -92.63 -23.80
CA SER A 73 -42.62 -93.29 -24.53
C SER A 73 -42.13 -94.25 -25.61
N MET A 74 -40.82 -94.33 -25.86
CA MET A 74 -40.26 -95.25 -26.86
C MET A 74 -40.16 -96.68 -26.31
N VAL A 75 -40.66 -97.63 -27.09
CA VAL A 75 -40.39 -99.07 -26.91
C VAL A 75 -39.22 -99.49 -27.77
N ASP A 76 -38.40 -100.41 -27.26
CA ASP A 76 -37.31 -101.03 -28.01
C ASP A 76 -37.92 -101.87 -29.15
N PRO A 77 -37.55 -101.61 -30.42
CA PRO A 77 -38.14 -102.26 -31.58
C PRO A 77 -37.86 -103.77 -31.66
N VAL A 78 -36.85 -104.28 -30.92
CA VAL A 78 -36.46 -105.70 -30.92
C VAL A 78 -37.12 -106.47 -29.79
N THR A 79 -37.21 -105.87 -28.60
CA THR A 79 -37.75 -106.55 -27.40
C THR A 79 -39.19 -106.18 -27.10
N ASN A 80 -39.72 -105.14 -27.75
CA ASN A 80 -41.02 -104.51 -27.48
C ASN A 80 -41.21 -104.10 -26.00
N GLN A 81 -40.11 -103.98 -25.25
CA GLN A 81 -40.09 -103.51 -23.87
C GLN A 81 -39.78 -102.02 -23.84
N PRO A 82 -40.17 -101.28 -22.78
CA PRO A 82 -39.79 -99.89 -22.61
C PRO A 82 -38.28 -99.69 -22.70
N ARG A 83 -37.84 -98.66 -23.45
CA ARG A 83 -36.42 -98.41 -23.70
C ARG A 83 -35.63 -98.10 -22.43
N PHE A 84 -36.30 -97.52 -21.43
CA PHE A 84 -35.74 -97.35 -20.10
C PHE A 84 -36.23 -98.47 -19.19
N GLY A 85 -35.29 -99.17 -18.55
CA GLY A 85 -35.63 -100.06 -17.44
C GLY A 85 -36.34 -99.30 -16.30
N PRO A 86 -37.15 -99.97 -15.47
CA PRO A 86 -38.03 -99.32 -14.49
C PRO A 86 -37.32 -98.32 -13.56
N LYS A 87 -36.07 -98.62 -13.17
CA LYS A 87 -35.25 -97.74 -12.32
C LYS A 87 -34.79 -96.46 -13.04
N MET A 88 -34.46 -96.55 -14.33
CA MET A 88 -34.05 -95.37 -15.11
C MET A 88 -35.25 -94.52 -15.48
N LEU A 89 -36.38 -95.16 -15.83
CA LEU A 89 -37.64 -94.47 -16.12
C LEU A 89 -38.08 -93.60 -14.93
N ALA A 90 -38.04 -94.14 -13.71
CA ALA A 90 -38.37 -93.39 -12.50
C ALA A 90 -37.44 -92.17 -12.30
N LYS A 91 -36.14 -92.30 -12.59
CA LYS A 91 -35.17 -91.19 -12.49
C LYS A 91 -35.39 -90.10 -13.54
N VAL A 92 -35.71 -90.49 -14.78
CA VAL A 92 -36.01 -89.54 -15.85
C VAL A 92 -37.33 -88.81 -15.58
N GLN A 93 -38.35 -89.53 -15.08
CA GLN A 93 -39.61 -88.92 -14.66
C GLN A 93 -39.44 -87.93 -13.50
N ASP A 94 -38.62 -88.26 -12.51
CA ASP A 94 -38.30 -87.34 -11.42
C ASP A 94 -37.54 -86.10 -11.90
N LEU A 95 -36.56 -86.27 -12.81
CA LEU A 95 -35.84 -85.16 -13.44
C LEU A 95 -36.79 -84.22 -14.20
N LEU A 96 -37.68 -84.79 -15.01
CA LEU A 96 -38.68 -84.02 -15.78
C LEU A 96 -39.64 -83.28 -14.86
N ARG A 97 -40.11 -83.93 -13.80
CA ARG A 97 -40.97 -83.31 -12.78
C ARG A 97 -40.30 -82.08 -12.14
N ARG A 98 -39.04 -82.22 -11.70
CA ARG A 98 -38.27 -81.10 -11.11
C ARG A 98 -38.07 -79.96 -12.12
N TYR A 99 -37.78 -80.28 -13.37
CA TYR A 99 -37.70 -79.27 -14.43
C TYR A 99 -39.04 -78.57 -14.65
N ASP A 100 -40.15 -79.32 -14.71
CA ASP A 100 -41.49 -78.77 -14.87
C ASP A 100 -41.88 -77.87 -13.69
N GLU A 101 -41.50 -78.23 -12.46
CA GLU A 101 -41.68 -77.40 -11.26
C GLU A 101 -40.95 -76.05 -11.38
N VAL A 102 -39.71 -76.05 -11.88
CA VAL A 102 -38.96 -74.81 -12.16
C VAL A 102 -39.60 -74.03 -13.32
N LYS A 103 -40.03 -74.71 -14.39
CA LYS A 103 -40.67 -74.11 -15.56
C LYS A 103 -41.97 -73.40 -15.19
N VAL A 104 -42.86 -74.08 -14.47
CA VAL A 104 -44.13 -73.52 -13.99
C VAL A 104 -43.91 -72.35 -13.03
N ALA A 105 -42.88 -72.41 -12.18
CA ALA A 105 -42.55 -71.30 -11.28
C ALA A 105 -42.10 -70.03 -12.03
N MET A 106 -41.69 -70.14 -13.29
CA MET A 106 -41.09 -69.10 -14.13
C MET A 106 -41.93 -68.75 -15.37
N GLU A 107 -43.12 -69.32 -15.53
CA GLU A 107 -44.05 -68.92 -16.58
C GLU A 107 -44.39 -67.42 -16.43
N GLU A 108 -44.70 -66.74 -17.54
CA GLU A 108 -44.91 -65.28 -17.58
C GLU A 108 -45.98 -64.81 -16.58
N ASP A 109 -47.02 -65.63 -16.35
CA ASP A 109 -48.10 -65.35 -15.41
C ASP A 109 -47.87 -65.93 -14.00
N ALA A 110 -46.71 -66.56 -13.75
CA ALA A 110 -46.41 -67.14 -12.46
C ALA A 110 -46.25 -66.04 -11.39
N PRO A 111 -46.79 -66.22 -10.17
CA PRO A 111 -46.70 -65.22 -9.11
C PRO A 111 -45.27 -64.78 -8.78
N LEU A 112 -44.28 -65.67 -8.97
CA LEU A 112 -42.87 -65.37 -8.71
C LEU A 112 -42.26 -64.53 -9.83
N GLY A 113 -42.57 -64.82 -11.12
CA GLY A 113 -42.10 -64.02 -12.26
C GLY A 113 -42.56 -62.56 -12.15
N LEU A 114 -43.86 -62.35 -11.90
CA LEU A 114 -44.45 -61.02 -11.69
C LEU A 114 -43.83 -60.28 -10.49
N GLN A 115 -43.54 -60.98 -9.39
CA GLN A 115 -42.90 -60.38 -8.22
C GLN A 115 -41.47 -59.94 -8.52
N VAL A 116 -40.71 -60.75 -9.25
CA VAL A 116 -39.32 -60.44 -9.61
C VAL A 116 -39.27 -59.27 -10.59
N GLU A 117 -40.10 -59.27 -11.63
CA GLU A 117 -40.16 -58.18 -12.60
C GLU A 117 -40.60 -56.86 -11.96
N ALA A 118 -41.65 -56.89 -11.13
CA ALA A 118 -42.06 -55.71 -10.36
C ALA A 118 -40.93 -55.20 -9.45
N LYS A 119 -40.15 -56.10 -8.86
CA LYS A 119 -39.04 -55.75 -7.98
C LYS A 119 -37.87 -55.12 -8.75
N ILE A 120 -37.50 -55.69 -9.90
CA ILE A 120 -36.45 -55.14 -10.77
C ILE A 120 -36.86 -53.73 -11.21
N ASN A 121 -38.10 -53.56 -11.70
CA ASN A 121 -38.62 -52.25 -12.12
C ASN A 121 -38.63 -51.22 -10.98
N GLN A 122 -39.01 -51.64 -9.76
CA GLN A 122 -38.97 -50.78 -8.57
C GLN A 122 -37.54 -50.31 -8.28
N LEU A 123 -36.58 -51.24 -8.23
CA LEU A 123 -35.19 -50.93 -7.89
C LEU A 123 -34.54 -50.05 -8.96
N THR A 124 -34.81 -50.29 -10.25
CA THR A 124 -34.33 -49.45 -11.34
C THR A 124 -34.92 -48.03 -11.27
N ALA A 125 -36.20 -47.89 -10.91
CA ALA A 125 -36.83 -46.59 -10.70
C ALA A 125 -36.22 -45.84 -9.50
N GLU A 126 -35.94 -46.54 -8.39
CA GLU A 126 -35.29 -45.97 -7.21
C GLU A 126 -33.85 -45.52 -7.51
N GLU A 127 -33.07 -46.28 -8.28
CA GLU A 127 -31.74 -45.89 -8.72
C GLU A 127 -31.76 -44.67 -9.64
N ALA A 128 -32.70 -44.63 -10.59
CA ALA A 128 -32.88 -43.48 -11.48
C ALA A 128 -33.26 -42.22 -10.70
N ALA A 129 -34.16 -42.33 -9.72
CA ALA A 129 -34.54 -41.22 -8.85
C ALA A 129 -33.36 -40.71 -8.01
N LYS A 130 -32.57 -41.61 -7.42
CA LYS A 130 -31.36 -41.24 -6.66
C LYS A 130 -30.33 -40.52 -7.55
N LYS A 131 -30.10 -41.01 -8.77
CA LYS A 131 -29.19 -40.36 -9.73
C LYS A 131 -29.69 -38.97 -10.14
N GLN A 132 -30.99 -38.79 -10.33
CA GLN A 132 -31.57 -37.48 -10.64
C GLN A 132 -31.45 -36.51 -9.47
N GLU A 133 -31.72 -36.95 -8.24
CA GLU A 133 -31.57 -36.12 -7.05
C GLU A 133 -30.11 -35.71 -6.83
N GLN A 134 -29.17 -36.64 -7.00
CA GLN A 134 -27.75 -36.33 -6.89
C GLN A 134 -27.31 -35.32 -7.96
N ALA A 135 -27.71 -35.51 -9.22
CA ALA A 135 -27.41 -34.57 -10.28
C ALA A 135 -28.04 -33.18 -10.04
N ALA A 136 -29.23 -33.11 -9.43
CA ALA A 136 -29.86 -31.85 -9.06
C ALA A 136 -29.08 -31.14 -7.95
N ARG A 137 -28.65 -31.88 -6.91
CA ARG A 137 -27.83 -31.35 -5.82
C ARG A 137 -26.46 -30.85 -6.31
N GLU A 138 -25.83 -31.57 -7.23
CA GLU A 138 -24.57 -31.16 -7.85
C GLU A 138 -24.73 -29.85 -8.63
N ARG A 139 -25.79 -29.72 -9.44
CA ARG A 139 -26.09 -28.47 -10.17
C ARG A 139 -26.35 -27.29 -9.24
N GLU A 140 -27.13 -27.50 -8.18
CA GLU A 140 -27.42 -26.45 -7.19
C GLU A 140 -26.13 -26.02 -6.46
N ALA A 141 -25.25 -26.97 -6.13
CA ALA A 141 -23.96 -26.66 -5.52
C ALA A 141 -23.03 -25.87 -6.47
N GLU A 142 -22.99 -26.22 -7.76
CA GLU A 142 -22.22 -25.49 -8.77
C GLU A 142 -22.77 -24.08 -9.02
N GLU A 143 -24.09 -23.90 -9.03
CA GLU A 143 -24.71 -22.57 -9.14
C GLU A 143 -24.44 -21.72 -7.89
N ALA A 144 -24.53 -22.30 -6.70
CA ALA A 144 -24.19 -21.61 -5.45
C ALA A 144 -22.70 -21.20 -5.41
N GLN A 145 -21.79 -22.05 -5.87
CA GLN A 145 -20.37 -21.72 -5.98
C GLN A 145 -20.11 -20.56 -6.94
N ARG A 146 -20.70 -20.61 -8.15
CA ARG A 146 -20.56 -19.52 -9.13
C ARG A 146 -21.12 -18.21 -8.62
N ALA A 147 -22.27 -18.25 -7.91
CA ALA A 147 -22.85 -17.05 -7.30
C ALA A 147 -21.94 -16.49 -6.19
N ALA A 148 -21.31 -17.34 -5.37
CA ALA A 148 -20.38 -16.93 -4.33
C ALA A 148 -19.07 -16.33 -4.89
N GLU A 149 -18.54 -16.89 -5.98
CA GLU A 149 -17.37 -16.33 -6.69
C GLU A 149 -17.67 -14.95 -7.27
N LEU A 150 -18.80 -14.80 -7.96
CA LEU A 150 -19.22 -13.50 -8.51
C LEU A 150 -19.39 -12.44 -7.40
N ALA A 151 -19.98 -12.82 -6.26
CA ALA A 151 -20.11 -11.92 -5.12
C ALA A 151 -18.75 -11.48 -4.56
N ARG A 152 -17.76 -12.38 -4.51
CA ARG A 152 -16.40 -12.07 -4.08
C ARG A 152 -15.68 -11.13 -5.05
N GLU A 153 -15.82 -11.34 -6.35
CA GLU A 153 -15.24 -10.46 -7.37
C GLU A 153 -15.80 -9.05 -7.28
N GLN A 154 -17.13 -8.91 -7.13
CA GLN A 154 -17.78 -7.60 -6.96
C GLN A 154 -17.32 -6.89 -5.67
N GLU A 155 -17.15 -7.62 -4.57
CA GLU A 155 -16.64 -7.05 -3.32
C GLU A 155 -15.18 -6.59 -3.46
N GLN A 156 -14.34 -7.37 -4.13
CA GLN A 156 -12.94 -7.00 -4.41
C GLN A 156 -12.86 -5.75 -5.29
N GLU A 157 -13.69 -5.64 -6.33
CA GLU A 157 -13.71 -4.47 -7.21
C GLU A 157 -14.13 -3.21 -6.43
N ARG A 158 -15.14 -3.32 -5.57
CA ARG A 158 -15.58 -2.21 -4.70
C ARG A 158 -14.46 -1.76 -3.76
N LEU A 159 -13.76 -2.70 -3.14
CA LEU A 159 -12.63 -2.39 -2.25
C LEU A 159 -11.46 -1.73 -2.99
N LEU A 160 -11.17 -2.17 -4.22
CA LEU A 160 -10.12 -1.54 -5.05
C LEU A 160 -10.49 -0.12 -5.46
N LEU A 161 -11.75 0.14 -5.79
CA LEU A 161 -12.24 1.50 -6.10
C LEU A 161 -12.13 2.40 -4.87
N GLU A 162 -12.60 1.94 -3.70
CA GLU A 162 -12.52 2.70 -2.45
C GLU A 162 -11.06 2.99 -2.05
N ALA A 163 -10.15 2.04 -2.21
CA ALA A 163 -8.72 2.24 -1.96
C ALA A 163 -8.12 3.32 -2.87
N ARG A 164 -8.45 3.31 -4.17
CA ARG A 164 -8.00 4.33 -5.13
C ARG A 164 -8.53 5.72 -4.80
N GLU A 165 -9.78 5.82 -4.36
CA GLU A 165 -10.37 7.10 -3.96
C GLU A 165 -9.67 7.68 -2.72
N ARG A 166 -9.39 6.84 -1.71
CA ARG A 166 -8.63 7.24 -0.51
C ARG A 166 -7.22 7.69 -0.86
N GLU A 167 -6.49 6.93 -1.67
CA GLU A 167 -5.14 7.33 -2.12
C GLU A 167 -5.16 8.66 -2.89
N ALA A 168 -6.17 8.88 -3.75
CA ALA A 168 -6.32 10.13 -4.49
C ALA A 168 -6.65 11.32 -3.58
N GLU A 169 -7.40 11.10 -2.50
CA GLU A 169 -7.69 12.13 -1.50
C GLU A 169 -6.43 12.47 -0.68
N GLU A 170 -5.70 11.46 -0.20
CA GLU A 170 -4.44 11.65 0.52
C GLU A 170 -3.41 12.42 -0.32
N GLN A 171 -3.27 12.08 -1.61
CA GLN A 171 -2.39 12.81 -2.53
C GLN A 171 -2.80 14.27 -2.69
N ARG A 172 -4.10 14.58 -2.74
CA ARG A 172 -4.60 15.96 -2.84
C ARG A 172 -4.31 16.74 -1.56
N GLU A 173 -4.46 16.12 -0.40
CA GLU A 173 -4.13 16.76 0.88
C GLU A 173 -2.63 17.02 1.02
N GLU A 174 -1.79 16.06 0.65
CA GLU A 174 -0.34 16.22 0.65
C GLU A 174 0.10 17.33 -0.31
N GLN A 175 -0.46 17.35 -1.52
CA GLN A 175 -0.19 18.41 -2.51
C GLN A 175 -0.56 19.79 -1.97
N ARG A 176 -1.73 19.93 -1.32
CA ARG A 176 -2.14 21.19 -0.66
C ARG A 176 -1.18 21.59 0.46
N ARG A 177 -0.69 20.64 1.24
CA ARG A 177 0.28 20.90 2.31
C ARG A 177 1.61 21.40 1.76
N ILE A 178 2.10 20.80 0.68
CA ILE A 178 3.32 21.22 0.00
C ILE A 178 3.16 22.63 -0.57
N GLU A 179 2.06 22.92 -1.24
CA GLU A 179 1.76 24.25 -1.80
C GLU A 179 1.66 25.33 -0.71
N ALA A 180 0.99 25.02 0.41
CA ALA A 180 0.90 25.93 1.55
C ALA A 180 2.28 26.23 2.17
N LEU A 181 3.14 25.23 2.31
CA LEU A 181 4.51 25.40 2.81
C LEU A 181 5.36 26.22 1.83
N ALA A 182 5.24 25.98 0.52
CA ALA A 182 5.94 26.75 -0.50
C ALA A 182 5.51 28.23 -0.48
N ALA A 183 4.20 28.50 -0.40
CA ALA A 183 3.66 29.85 -0.29
C ALA A 183 4.12 30.58 0.98
N ALA A 184 4.12 29.88 2.13
CA ALA A 184 4.62 30.44 3.39
C ALA A 184 6.12 30.76 3.32
N ALA A 185 6.92 29.87 2.71
CA ALA A 185 8.35 30.09 2.52
C ALA A 185 8.62 31.28 1.60
N GLN A 186 7.86 31.43 0.50
CA GLN A 186 7.98 32.57 -0.41
C GLN A 186 7.63 33.88 0.28
N LYS A 187 6.50 33.93 1.00
CA LYS A 187 6.09 35.11 1.78
C LYS A 187 7.17 35.54 2.79
N LYS A 188 7.81 34.56 3.45
CA LYS A 188 8.90 34.83 4.39
C LYS A 188 10.17 35.35 3.70
N ARG A 189 10.49 34.88 2.50
CA ARG A 189 11.60 35.41 1.69
C ARG A 189 11.33 36.84 1.25
N GLU A 190 10.13 37.12 0.77
CA GLU A 190 9.72 38.48 0.37
C GLU A 190 9.74 39.45 1.55
N GLN A 191 9.25 39.02 2.72
CA GLN A 191 9.29 39.84 3.93
C GLN A 191 10.73 40.17 4.34
N ARG A 192 11.63 39.18 4.39
CA ARG A 192 13.05 39.42 4.67
C ARG A 192 13.71 40.31 3.62
N GLY A 193 13.30 40.20 2.35
CA GLY A 193 13.76 41.07 1.28
C GLY A 193 13.36 42.52 1.52
N LYS A 194 12.10 42.77 1.92
CA LYS A 194 11.60 44.11 2.26
C LYS A 194 12.30 44.69 3.48
N GLU A 195 12.44 43.90 4.55
CA GLU A 195 13.13 44.32 5.78
C GLU A 195 14.59 44.74 5.50
N ARG A 196 15.33 43.95 4.70
CA ARG A 196 16.70 44.31 4.30
C ARG A 196 16.76 45.57 3.44
N ALA A 197 15.83 45.71 2.49
CA ALA A 197 15.80 46.88 1.61
C ALA A 197 15.45 48.17 2.38
N GLU A 198 14.61 48.07 3.41
CA GLU A 198 14.28 49.18 4.30
C GLU A 198 15.46 49.53 5.21
N GLU A 199 16.13 48.53 5.78
CA GLU A 199 17.34 48.73 6.58
C GLU A 199 18.48 49.36 5.76
N GLU A 200 18.70 48.90 4.53
CA GLU A 200 19.70 49.47 3.63
C GLU A 200 19.38 50.92 3.26
N ARG A 201 18.10 51.22 3.00
CA ARG A 201 17.65 52.60 2.75
C ARG A 201 17.88 53.49 3.97
N GLN A 202 17.60 52.98 5.17
CA GLN A 202 17.84 53.72 6.41
C GLN A 202 19.33 54.01 6.59
N ARG A 203 20.21 53.01 6.35
CA ARG A 203 21.66 53.20 6.40
C ARG A 203 22.15 54.23 5.36
N GLN A 204 21.58 54.23 4.16
CA GLN A 204 21.90 55.22 3.13
C GLN A 204 21.52 56.64 3.59
N LEU A 205 20.31 56.82 4.12
CA LEU A 205 19.87 58.12 4.63
C LEU A 205 20.73 58.63 5.79
N GLU A 206 21.09 57.74 6.73
CA GLU A 206 22.01 58.09 7.83
C GLU A 206 23.42 58.42 7.34
N GLY A 207 23.89 57.76 6.27
CA GLY A 207 25.13 58.08 5.59
C GLY A 207 25.10 59.46 4.93
N GLU A 208 24.05 59.75 4.15
CA GLU A 208 23.84 61.05 3.49
C GLU A 208 23.72 62.19 4.51
N GLU A 209 23.01 61.98 5.62
CA GLU A 209 22.89 62.97 6.69
C GLU A 209 24.26 63.27 7.31
N ARG A 210 25.08 62.24 7.52
CA ARG A 210 26.43 62.38 8.06
C ARG A 210 27.36 63.10 7.11
N GLU A 211 27.33 62.77 5.82
CA GLU A 211 28.09 63.49 4.80
C GLU A 211 27.68 64.97 4.75
N ARG A 212 26.37 65.24 4.79
CA ARG A 212 25.83 66.59 4.85
C ARG A 212 26.30 67.34 6.12
N LEU A 213 26.34 66.67 7.26
CA LEU A 213 26.84 67.25 8.50
C LEU A 213 28.33 67.55 8.40
N ASN A 214 29.15 66.62 7.92
CA ASN A 214 30.58 66.81 7.72
C ASN A 214 30.87 67.97 6.74
N ALA A 215 30.00 68.18 5.75
CA ALA A 215 30.08 69.31 4.81
C ALA A 215 29.39 70.61 5.30
N SER A 216 28.78 70.60 6.49
CA SER A 216 27.98 71.74 6.98
C SER A 216 28.82 72.97 7.33
N ILE A 217 30.13 72.78 7.55
CA ILE A 217 31.05 73.85 7.88
C ILE A 217 32.39 73.65 7.17
N PRO A 218 33.02 74.73 6.64
CA PRO A 218 34.35 74.63 6.05
C PRO A 218 35.38 74.16 7.09
N HIS A 219 36.36 73.36 6.68
CA HIS A 219 37.53 73.06 7.50
C HIS A 219 38.45 74.29 7.58
N GLY A 220 39.08 74.50 8.74
CA GLY A 220 40.08 75.54 8.96
C GLY A 220 39.54 76.77 9.70
N LYS A 221 40.38 77.81 9.77
CA LYS A 221 40.13 79.02 10.58
C LYS A 221 38.77 79.67 10.35
N GLU A 222 38.38 79.87 9.10
CA GLU A 222 37.11 80.54 8.76
C GLU A 222 35.89 79.75 9.25
N GLY A 223 35.92 78.42 9.08
CA GLY A 223 34.90 77.56 9.63
C GLY A 223 34.87 77.60 11.15
N LEU A 224 36.03 77.58 11.78
CA LEU A 224 36.13 77.58 13.24
C LEU A 224 35.59 78.88 13.85
N GLU A 225 35.83 80.03 13.23
CA GLU A 225 35.23 81.31 13.67
C GLU A 225 33.71 81.30 13.57
N LYS A 226 33.16 80.78 12.46
CA LYS A 226 31.71 80.61 12.27
C LYS A 226 31.12 79.67 13.32
N ALA A 227 31.79 78.55 13.60
CA ALA A 227 31.38 77.58 14.62
C ALA A 227 31.37 78.18 16.03
N ILE A 228 32.41 78.93 16.38
CA ILE A 228 32.53 79.61 17.68
C ILE A 228 31.42 80.67 17.82
N ALA A 229 31.09 81.40 16.76
CA ALA A 229 29.97 82.33 16.78
C ALA A 229 28.62 81.60 17.00
N MET A 230 28.42 80.44 16.36
CA MET A 230 27.24 79.59 16.62
C MET A 230 27.20 79.11 18.07
N LEU A 231 28.33 78.65 18.60
CA LEU A 231 28.48 78.21 19.99
C LEU A 231 28.17 79.32 20.99
N ARG A 232 28.60 80.55 20.70
CA ARG A 232 28.28 81.72 21.51
C ARG A 232 26.78 82.03 21.51
N ASN A 233 26.12 81.92 20.36
CA ASN A 233 24.70 82.19 20.24
C ASN A 233 23.81 81.10 20.89
N SER A 234 24.30 79.86 20.95
CA SER A 234 23.57 78.74 21.53
C SER A 234 23.78 78.56 23.04
N THR A 235 24.84 79.16 23.59
CA THR A 235 25.11 79.17 25.02
C THR A 235 24.35 80.31 25.68
N ALA A 236 23.46 79.98 26.63
CA ALA A 236 22.58 80.96 27.28
C ALA A 236 23.30 81.97 28.20
N SER A 237 24.60 81.77 28.47
CA SER A 237 25.40 82.69 29.29
C SER A 237 26.87 82.67 28.87
N GLU A 238 27.55 83.80 29.12
CA GLU A 238 28.99 83.95 28.85
C GLU A 238 29.85 82.98 29.67
N ALA A 239 29.39 82.57 30.86
CA ALA A 239 30.09 81.59 31.68
C ALA A 239 30.10 80.20 31.02
N LEU A 240 28.94 79.77 30.50
CA LEU A 240 28.82 78.50 29.76
C LEU A 240 29.60 78.56 28.45
N PHE A 241 29.55 79.68 27.73
CA PHE A 241 30.35 79.88 26.53
C PHE A 241 31.86 79.70 26.80
N ARG A 242 32.38 80.37 27.83
CA ARG A 242 33.79 80.23 28.23
C ARG A 242 34.13 78.81 28.65
N GLN A 243 33.25 78.14 29.40
CA GLN A 243 33.45 76.73 29.76
C GLN A 243 33.54 75.83 28.52
N SER A 244 32.62 75.99 27.56
CA SER A 244 32.64 75.22 26.30
C SER A 244 33.89 75.52 25.47
N LEU A 245 34.35 76.78 25.40
CA LEU A 245 35.60 77.14 24.74
C LEU A 245 36.84 76.58 25.43
N GLN A 246 36.89 76.57 26.76
CA GLN A 246 37.99 75.96 27.52
C GLN A 246 38.07 74.45 27.24
N LYS A 247 36.92 73.80 27.08
CA LYS A 247 36.86 72.37 26.76
C LYS A 247 37.29 72.11 25.32
N LEU A 248 36.88 72.96 24.37
CA LEU A 248 37.38 72.92 23.00
C LEU A 248 38.90 73.13 22.94
N LEU A 249 39.42 74.11 23.69
CA LEU A 249 40.86 74.36 23.80
C LEU A 249 41.59 73.15 24.38
N ALA A 250 41.04 72.51 25.41
CA ALA A 250 41.63 71.31 26.00
C ALA A 250 41.70 70.16 24.99
N VAL A 251 40.66 69.95 24.17
CA VAL A 251 40.67 68.94 23.09
C VAL A 251 41.82 69.19 22.13
N VAL A 252 41.92 70.39 21.56
CA VAL A 252 42.98 70.72 20.59
C VAL A 252 44.36 70.71 21.25
N SER A 253 44.48 71.20 22.49
CA SER A 253 45.76 71.23 23.21
C SER A 253 46.29 69.84 23.51
N ASN A 254 45.41 68.87 23.84
CA ASN A 254 45.82 67.49 24.06
C ASN A 254 46.38 66.86 22.77
N ILE A 255 45.76 67.17 21.62
CA ILE A 255 46.24 66.70 20.31
C ILE A 255 47.57 67.36 19.95
N CYS A 256 47.70 68.67 20.11
CA CYS A 256 48.94 69.40 19.85
C CYS A 256 50.10 68.96 20.76
N SER A 257 49.80 68.56 22.00
CA SER A 257 50.81 68.13 22.97
C SER A 257 51.25 66.67 22.80
N SER A 258 50.41 65.83 22.20
CA SER A 258 50.68 64.41 21.98
C SER A 258 50.03 63.93 20.67
N PRO A 259 50.52 64.42 19.50
CA PRO A 259 49.91 64.14 18.21
C PRO A 259 49.98 62.66 17.80
N GLU A 260 50.83 61.84 18.42
CA GLU A 260 50.88 60.40 18.21
C GLU A 260 49.75 59.64 18.94
N ASN A 261 49.11 60.25 19.94
CA ASN A 261 48.09 59.58 20.73
C ASN A 261 46.71 59.63 20.06
N ALA A 262 46.37 58.54 19.37
CA ALA A 262 45.10 58.39 18.66
C ALA A 262 43.86 58.57 19.57
N ALA A 263 43.94 58.31 20.88
CA ALA A 263 42.80 58.45 21.79
C ALA A 263 42.31 59.91 21.88
N PHE A 264 43.18 60.90 21.71
CA PHE A 264 42.77 62.31 21.70
C PHE A 264 42.10 62.74 20.39
N ARG A 265 42.28 61.97 19.33
CA ARG A 265 41.65 62.18 18.01
C ARG A 265 40.32 61.44 17.86
N HIS A 266 39.83 60.77 18.90
CA HIS A 266 38.57 60.01 18.89
C HIS A 266 37.66 60.49 20.02
N ILE A 267 36.53 61.08 19.66
CA ILE A 267 35.55 61.60 20.63
C ILE A 267 34.21 60.92 20.39
N PRO A 268 33.80 59.95 21.25
CA PRO A 268 32.48 59.34 21.14
C PRO A 268 31.37 60.40 21.31
N LYS A 269 30.41 60.42 20.39
CA LYS A 269 29.33 61.42 20.39
C LYS A 269 28.39 61.26 21.59
N ASP A 270 28.27 60.03 22.11
CA ASP A 270 27.51 59.66 23.29
C ASP A 270 28.27 59.88 24.62
N ASN A 271 29.52 60.36 24.57
CA ASN A 271 30.28 60.66 25.77
C ASN A 271 29.57 61.78 26.56
N ALA A 272 29.13 61.45 27.77
CA ALA A 272 28.36 62.35 28.63
C ALA A 272 29.08 63.66 28.94
N HIS A 273 30.41 63.63 29.11
CA HIS A 273 31.20 64.84 29.37
C HIS A 273 31.28 65.72 28.11
N PHE A 274 31.50 65.11 26.94
CA PHE A 274 31.47 65.84 25.69
C PHE A 274 30.10 66.47 25.46
N HIS A 275 29.01 65.71 25.61
CA HIS A 275 27.67 66.21 25.39
C HIS A 275 27.31 67.35 26.36
N ALA A 276 27.60 67.20 27.65
CA ALA A 276 27.32 68.23 28.65
C ALA A 276 28.14 69.52 28.46
N ASP A 277 29.40 69.42 28.06
CA ASP A 277 30.27 70.60 27.98
C ASP A 277 30.26 71.28 26.60
N LEU A 278 30.03 70.53 25.52
CA LEU A 278 30.19 71.03 24.15
C LEU A 278 29.12 70.51 23.18
N GLY A 279 28.80 69.23 23.21
CA GLY A 279 27.96 68.56 22.21
C GLY A 279 26.47 68.93 22.25
N GLN A 280 25.94 69.43 23.38
CA GLN A 280 24.54 69.89 23.47
C GLN A 280 24.29 71.26 22.82
N TYR A 281 25.35 72.04 22.61
CA TYR A 281 25.24 73.41 22.10
C TYR A 281 25.43 73.45 20.59
N ALA A 282 24.54 74.15 19.88
CA ALA A 282 24.71 74.37 18.44
C ALA A 282 26.02 75.15 18.19
N GLY A 283 26.89 74.66 17.33
CA GLY A 283 28.26 75.17 17.17
C GLY A 283 29.32 74.27 17.79
N GLY A 284 29.02 73.49 18.84
CA GLY A 284 29.99 72.60 19.49
C GLY A 284 30.51 71.49 18.57
N PRO A 285 29.63 70.64 18.00
CA PRO A 285 30.02 69.69 16.95
C PRO A 285 30.64 70.38 15.73
N GLN A 286 30.12 71.54 15.32
CA GLN A 286 30.67 72.31 14.21
C GLN A 286 32.10 72.80 14.47
N CYS A 287 32.46 73.10 15.72
CA CYS A 287 33.84 73.44 16.07
C CYS A 287 34.77 72.25 15.84
N LEU A 288 34.34 71.03 16.18
CA LEU A 288 35.12 69.82 15.89
C LEU A 288 35.26 69.60 14.38
N LEU A 289 34.16 69.73 13.63
CA LEU A 289 34.19 69.57 12.17
C LEU A 289 35.12 70.62 11.50
N ALA A 290 35.06 71.87 11.97
CA ALA A 290 35.95 72.93 11.49
C ALA A 290 37.42 72.74 11.88
N LEU A 291 37.71 71.95 12.92
CA LEU A 291 39.06 71.49 13.29
C LEU A 291 39.55 70.31 12.45
N GLY A 292 38.70 69.78 11.55
CA GLY A 292 39.03 68.66 10.67
C GLY A 292 38.53 67.31 11.16
N PHE A 293 37.81 67.25 12.30
CA PHE A 293 37.15 66.02 12.68
C PHE A 293 36.05 65.68 11.67
N LYS A 294 35.81 64.39 11.47
CA LYS A 294 34.66 63.87 10.74
C LYS A 294 33.81 63.03 11.67
N GLU A 295 32.50 63.15 11.59
CA GLU A 295 31.63 62.15 12.20
C GLU A 295 31.74 60.86 11.37
N LEU A 296 32.08 59.77 12.04
CA LEU A 296 32.17 58.41 11.49
C LEU A 296 31.38 57.45 12.36
N GLN A 297 31.02 56.30 11.80
CA GLN A 297 30.41 55.21 12.55
C GLN A 297 31.48 54.15 12.80
N GLN A 298 31.76 53.90 14.07
CA GLN A 298 32.72 52.89 14.54
C GLN A 298 32.01 51.86 15.41
N GLY A 299 32.57 50.65 15.50
CA GLY A 299 31.99 49.52 16.24
C GLY A 299 31.44 48.42 15.31
N ASP A 300 30.96 47.34 15.91
CA ASP A 300 30.40 46.20 15.18
C ASP A 300 29.03 46.54 14.56
N GLU A 301 28.64 45.83 13.50
CA GLU A 301 27.33 45.99 12.86
C GLU A 301 26.15 45.88 13.85
N ALA A 302 26.33 45.16 14.95
CA ALA A 302 25.32 45.00 16.00
C ALA A 302 25.20 46.21 16.94
N HIS A 303 26.27 47.01 17.09
CA HIS A 303 26.31 48.15 18.02
C HIS A 303 27.09 49.33 17.42
N PRO A 304 26.60 49.92 16.33
CA PRO A 304 27.27 51.05 15.71
C PRO A 304 27.25 52.27 16.63
N ARG A 305 28.37 53.00 16.72
CA ARG A 305 28.50 54.22 17.52
C ARG A 305 29.02 55.36 16.66
N ALA A 306 28.41 56.53 16.79
CA ALA A 306 28.89 57.74 16.15
C ALA A 306 30.08 58.32 16.95
N VAL A 307 31.19 58.56 16.28
CA VAL A 307 32.43 59.06 16.86
C VAL A 307 32.96 60.19 15.97
N PHE A 308 33.38 61.29 16.57
CA PHE A 308 34.16 62.29 15.86
C PHE A 308 35.61 61.84 15.81
N VAL A 309 36.16 61.72 14.60
CA VAL A 309 37.51 61.24 14.36
C VAL A 309 38.30 62.28 13.58
N LEU A 310 39.47 62.64 14.09
CA LEU A 310 40.44 63.45 13.36
C LEU A 310 41.47 62.51 12.72
N GLU A 311 41.38 62.35 11.40
CA GLU A 311 42.27 61.48 10.62
C GLU A 311 43.61 62.18 10.36
N GLU A 312 44.70 61.43 10.45
CA GLU A 312 46.01 61.91 9.99
C GLU A 312 46.07 61.88 8.46
N PRO A 313 46.77 62.82 7.82
CA PRO A 313 46.99 62.77 6.39
C PRO A 313 47.82 61.53 6.01
N ASP A 314 47.53 60.95 4.84
CA ASP A 314 48.29 59.84 4.30
C ASP A 314 49.66 60.31 3.81
N LEU A 315 50.70 59.96 4.57
CA LEU A 315 52.09 60.31 4.29
C LEU A 315 52.67 59.60 3.07
N SER A 316 51.98 58.60 2.50
CA SER A 316 52.45 57.91 1.30
C SER A 316 52.31 58.76 0.04
N GLU A 317 51.42 59.75 0.05
CA GLU A 317 51.13 60.62 -1.09
C GLU A 317 51.78 62.01 -0.98
N ASP A 318 51.91 62.56 0.23
CA ASP A 318 52.55 63.85 0.50
C ASP A 318 53.31 63.83 1.85
N LEU A 319 54.64 63.95 1.77
CA LEU A 319 55.53 63.91 2.92
C LEU A 319 55.40 65.16 3.82
N ASP A 320 54.94 66.29 3.27
CA ASP A 320 54.78 67.54 4.01
C ASP A 320 53.35 67.70 4.57
N ALA A 321 52.41 66.85 4.17
CA ALA A 321 51.00 66.94 4.57
C ALA A 321 50.81 66.91 6.09
N TRP A 322 51.59 66.09 6.81
CA TRP A 322 51.50 66.03 8.27
C TRP A 322 51.95 67.32 8.94
N SER A 323 53.04 67.93 8.46
CA SER A 323 53.53 69.21 9.00
C SER A 323 52.52 70.33 8.78
N ASN A 324 51.96 70.41 7.57
CA ASN A 324 50.91 71.39 7.23
C ASN A 324 49.67 71.20 8.10
N TRP A 325 49.16 69.97 8.20
CA TRP A 325 48.02 69.63 9.05
C TRP A 325 48.25 69.98 10.53
N PHE A 326 49.44 69.70 11.05
CA PHE A 326 49.78 69.96 12.44
C PHE A 326 49.93 71.45 12.74
N ASP A 327 50.52 72.21 11.81
CA ASP A 327 50.64 73.65 11.95
C ASP A 327 49.27 74.34 11.83
N GLU A 328 48.39 73.91 10.92
CA GLU A 328 46.99 74.36 10.87
C GLU A 328 46.26 74.12 12.21
N LEU A 329 46.45 72.97 12.84
CA LEU A 329 45.88 72.68 14.17
C LEU A 329 46.38 73.64 15.25
N LYS A 330 47.68 73.97 15.27
CA LYS A 330 48.24 74.95 16.23
C LYS A 330 47.71 76.35 15.98
N GLU A 331 47.53 76.73 14.72
CA GLU A 331 46.93 78.02 14.39
C GLU A 331 45.47 78.09 14.86
N MET A 332 44.71 77.00 14.68
CA MET A 332 43.35 76.89 15.19
C MET A 332 43.32 76.86 16.73
N GLN A 333 44.27 76.21 17.39
CA GLN A 333 44.45 76.26 18.85
C GLN A 333 44.63 77.70 19.34
N SER A 334 45.54 78.44 18.69
CA SER A 334 45.84 79.85 19.00
C SER A 334 44.61 80.74 18.79
N LEU A 335 43.82 80.45 17.76
CA LEU A 335 42.55 81.12 17.52
C LEU A 335 41.57 80.89 18.66
N VAL A 336 41.37 79.64 19.10
CA VAL A 336 40.48 79.32 20.24
C VAL A 336 40.94 80.02 21.52
N GLU A 337 42.25 79.98 21.81
CA GLU A 337 42.84 80.64 22.97
C GLU A 337 42.60 82.15 22.96
N SER A 338 42.68 82.81 21.80
CA SER A 338 42.42 84.25 21.66
C SER A 338 40.96 84.66 21.91
N LYS A 339 40.01 83.71 21.92
CA LYS A 339 38.59 83.96 22.16
C LYS A 339 38.17 83.72 23.62
N LEU A 340 39.07 83.19 24.47
CA LEU A 340 38.88 83.08 25.92
C LEU A 340 39.18 84.41 26.62
#